data_AF-A0A816N095-F1
#
_entry.id   AF-A0A816N095-F1
#
_cell.length_a   1.000
_cell.length_b   1.000
_cell.length_c   1.000
_cell.angle_alpha   90.00
_cell.angle_beta   90.00
_cell.angle_gamma   90.00
#
_symmetry.space_group_name_H-M   'P 1'
#
loop_
_entity.id
_entity.type
_entity.pdbx_description
1 polymer ?
#
loop_
_entity_poly.entity_id
_entity_poly.type
_entity_poly.pdbx_seq_one_letter_code
_entity_poly.pdbx_strand_id
1 'polypeptide(L)'
;MTTIRLKLPANLYRPWKPLYHQRSKKQKDPPAPYTPLEQQIYDHAKIKFDQRVHILRSIFAQERQSLSTKSRFAQLQLKAEEQEFKQLITMVKQENERLLTMRRSDERFELEEEERIRSRVLNMLSEKQFREHLNIEDEVKQIKNESRAWVNPNDLSREIERMLNEKHDYNFSIDLTGTKRTQTGKEISDENQSNLVTISPFELEPKNVSRKPPGASKYEE
;
A
#
# COMPACT_ATOMS: atom_id res chain seq x y z
N MET A 1 -58.00 -21.21 20.36
CA MET A 1 -57.77 -21.79 21.69
C MET A 1 -57.58 -23.29 21.54
N THR A 2 -56.35 -23.76 21.53
CA THR A 2 -55.99 -25.17 21.33
C THR A 2 -55.93 -25.90 22.67
N THR A 3 -56.98 -26.67 22.97
CA THR A 3 -57.03 -27.57 24.12
C THR A 3 -56.14 -28.79 23.89
N ILE A 4 -55.03 -28.88 24.61
CA ILE A 4 -54.18 -30.07 24.67
C ILE A 4 -54.89 -31.11 25.55
N ARG A 5 -55.40 -32.19 24.94
CA ARG A 5 -55.92 -33.36 25.68
C ARG A 5 -54.75 -34.24 26.11
N LEU A 6 -54.41 -34.20 27.39
CA LEU A 6 -53.47 -35.14 28.00
C LEU A 6 -54.08 -36.56 27.95
N LYS A 7 -53.53 -37.44 27.11
CA LYS A 7 -53.82 -38.87 27.16
C LYS A 7 -53.14 -39.45 28.39
N LEU A 8 -53.92 -39.71 29.45
CA LEU A 8 -53.45 -40.50 30.59
C LEU A 8 -53.08 -41.91 30.08
N PRO A 9 -51.89 -42.44 30.42
CA PRO A 9 -51.52 -43.80 30.03
C PRO A 9 -52.46 -44.82 30.69
N ALA A 10 -52.90 -45.82 29.92
CA ALA A 10 -53.87 -46.85 30.32
C ALA A 10 -53.49 -47.65 31.60
N ASN A 11 -52.25 -47.50 32.07
CA ASN A 11 -51.70 -48.19 33.24
C ASN A 11 -52.17 -47.59 34.57
N LEU A 12 -52.86 -46.42 34.55
CA LEU A 12 -53.47 -45.79 35.71
C LEU A 12 -54.93 -46.22 35.94
N TYR A 13 -55.52 -47.00 35.03
CA TYR A 13 -56.81 -47.65 35.25
C TYR A 13 -56.60 -48.98 35.98
N ARG A 14 -56.52 -48.95 37.32
CA ARG A 14 -56.81 -50.18 38.08
C ARG A 14 -58.31 -50.44 37.95
N PRO A 15 -58.76 -51.58 37.39
CA PRO A 15 -60.19 -51.88 37.37
C PRO A 15 -60.67 -52.01 38.82
N TRP A 16 -61.64 -51.16 39.18
CA TRP A 16 -62.42 -51.26 40.43
C TRP A 16 -63.17 -52.60 40.42
N LYS A 17 -62.52 -53.68 40.84
CA LYS A 17 -63.21 -54.94 41.12
C LYS A 17 -63.72 -54.87 42.57
N PRO A 18 -65.03 -54.87 42.82
CA PRO A 18 -65.55 -54.85 44.18
C PRO A 18 -65.13 -56.12 44.92
N LEU A 19 -64.38 -55.95 46.01
CA LEU A 19 -63.90 -57.02 46.92
C LEU A 19 -65.03 -57.77 47.67
N TYR A 20 -66.29 -57.61 47.25
CA TYR A 20 -67.48 -58.09 47.96
C TYR A 20 -67.68 -59.61 47.89
N HIS A 21 -67.07 -60.31 46.93
CA HIS A 21 -67.11 -61.78 46.83
C HIS A 21 -65.93 -62.49 47.53
N GLN A 22 -65.09 -61.75 48.24
CA GLN A 22 -63.96 -62.30 49.00
C GLN A 22 -64.16 -62.14 50.52
N ARG A 23 -65.40 -62.25 51.02
CA ARG A 23 -65.68 -62.21 52.47
C ARG A 23 -64.88 -63.26 53.26
N SER A 24 -64.50 -64.38 52.64
CA SER A 24 -63.64 -65.42 53.23
C SER A 24 -62.14 -65.10 53.25
N LYS A 25 -61.68 -64.08 52.50
CA LYS A 25 -60.25 -63.65 52.47
C LYS A 25 -59.99 -62.41 53.32
N LYS A 26 -61.02 -61.81 53.92
CA LYS A 26 -60.91 -60.56 54.68
C LYS A 26 -60.22 -60.69 56.04
N GLN A 27 -59.94 -61.91 56.50
CA GLN A 27 -59.40 -62.12 57.84
C GLN A 27 -58.74 -63.50 57.97
N LYS A 28 -57.92 -63.84 56.99
CA LYS A 28 -56.97 -64.94 57.15
C LYS A 28 -55.60 -64.32 56.94
N ASP A 29 -55.00 -63.89 58.05
CA ASP A 29 -53.58 -63.56 58.02
C ASP A 29 -52.88 -64.78 57.43
N PRO A 30 -52.11 -64.62 56.34
CA PRO A 30 -51.34 -65.74 55.83
C PRO A 30 -50.53 -66.29 57.01
N PRO A 31 -50.56 -67.61 57.24
CA PRO A 31 -49.80 -68.20 58.34
C PRO A 31 -48.36 -67.72 58.21
N ALA A 32 -47.76 -67.31 59.34
CA ALA A 32 -46.38 -66.87 59.37
C ALA A 32 -45.55 -67.92 58.61
N PRO A 33 -44.87 -67.53 57.50
CA PRO A 33 -44.19 -68.52 56.68
C PRO A 33 -43.17 -69.21 57.57
N TYR A 34 -43.34 -70.52 57.76
CA TYR A 34 -42.32 -71.34 58.37
C TYR A 34 -41.12 -71.26 57.44
N THR A 35 -40.11 -70.50 57.86
CA THR A 35 -38.88 -70.35 57.08
C THR A 35 -38.04 -71.60 57.35
N PRO A 36 -37.93 -72.54 56.39
CA PRO A 36 -36.96 -73.61 56.54
C PRO A 36 -35.57 -72.97 56.68
N LEU A 37 -34.67 -73.64 57.39
CA LEU A 37 -33.28 -73.18 57.59
C LEU A 37 -32.63 -72.74 56.26
N GLU A 38 -32.95 -73.44 55.18
CA GLU A 38 -32.53 -73.11 53.81
C GLU A 38 -32.90 -71.68 53.41
N GLN A 39 -34.13 -71.23 53.70
CA GLN A 39 -34.58 -69.89 53.34
C GLN A 39 -33.80 -68.81 54.10
N GLN A 40 -33.43 -69.05 55.36
CA GLN A 40 -32.59 -68.13 56.13
C GLN A 40 -31.17 -68.04 55.53
N ILE A 41 -30.62 -69.16 55.06
CA ILE A 41 -29.34 -69.20 54.33
C ILE A 41 -29.46 -68.39 53.03
N TYR A 42 -30.54 -68.55 52.27
CA TYR A 42 -30.79 -67.79 51.05
C TYR A 42 -30.95 -66.29 51.31
N ASP A 43 -31.71 -65.90 52.33
CA ASP A 43 -31.92 -64.48 52.67
C ASP A 43 -30.60 -63.82 53.09
N HIS A 44 -29.81 -64.52 53.91
CA HIS A 44 -28.48 -64.03 54.30
C HIS A 44 -27.50 -63.97 53.12
N ALA A 45 -27.51 -64.96 52.22
CA ALA A 45 -26.71 -64.95 50.99
C ALA A 45 -27.14 -63.83 50.05
N LYS A 46 -28.43 -63.57 49.93
CA LYS A 46 -29.00 -62.47 49.13
C LYS A 46 -28.58 -61.11 49.68
N ILE A 47 -28.66 -60.89 50.99
CA ILE A 47 -28.17 -59.65 51.61
C ILE A 47 -26.70 -59.43 51.29
N LYS A 48 -25.86 -60.46 51.41
CA LYS A 48 -24.42 -60.36 51.05
C LYS A 48 -24.21 -60.10 49.56
N PHE A 49 -25.01 -60.72 48.69
CA PHE A 49 -24.97 -60.49 47.25
C PHE A 49 -25.37 -59.05 46.91
N ASP A 50 -26.49 -58.56 47.44
CA ASP A 50 -27.00 -57.22 47.21
C ASP A 50 -26.00 -56.16 47.72
N GLN A 51 -25.37 -56.39 48.88
CA GLN A 51 -24.28 -55.55 49.39
C GLN A 51 -23.10 -55.49 48.42
N ARG A 52 -22.64 -56.65 47.92
CA ARG A 52 -21.54 -56.71 46.95
C ARG A 52 -21.90 -56.01 45.63
N VAL A 53 -23.10 -56.23 45.12
CA VAL A 53 -23.58 -55.56 43.90
C VAL A 53 -23.70 -54.05 44.12
N HIS A 54 -24.15 -53.62 45.30
CA HIS A 54 -24.22 -52.19 45.64
C HIS A 54 -22.82 -51.55 45.64
N ILE A 55 -21.83 -52.22 46.22
CA ILE A 55 -20.42 -51.77 46.19
C ILE A 55 -19.90 -51.72 44.74
N LEU A 56 -20.17 -52.72 43.91
CA LEU A 56 -19.76 -52.69 42.50
C LEU A 56 -20.40 -51.53 41.74
N ARG A 57 -21.68 -51.25 41.98
CA ARG A 57 -22.38 -50.11 41.38
C ARG A 57 -21.77 -48.77 41.81
N SER A 58 -21.37 -48.62 43.07
CA SER A 58 -20.74 -47.39 43.53
C SER A 58 -19.36 -47.18 42.91
N ILE A 59 -18.55 -48.24 42.77
CA ILE A 59 -17.24 -48.20 42.09
C ILE A 59 -17.42 -47.75 40.62
N PHE A 60 -18.35 -48.37 39.88
CA PHE A 60 -18.59 -47.98 38.48
C PHE A 60 -19.17 -46.57 38.33
N ALA A 61 -19.97 -46.10 39.29
CA ALA A 61 -20.46 -44.73 39.30
C ALA A 61 -19.31 -43.72 39.51
N GLN A 62 -18.37 -44.02 40.41
CA GLN A 62 -17.16 -43.22 40.63
C GLN A 62 -16.25 -43.21 39.40
N GLU A 63 -16.04 -44.36 38.75
CA GLU A 63 -15.27 -44.46 37.51
C GLU A 63 -15.90 -43.64 36.37
N ARG A 64 -17.23 -43.69 36.23
CA ARG A 64 -17.93 -42.85 35.25
C ARG A 64 -17.77 -41.35 35.53
N GLN A 65 -17.81 -40.94 36.80
CA GLN A 65 -17.55 -39.55 37.19
C GLN A 65 -16.10 -39.14 36.91
N SER A 66 -15.11 -40.00 37.17
CA SER A 66 -13.70 -39.69 36.89
C SER A 66 -13.41 -39.63 35.38
N LEU A 67 -14.11 -40.40 34.55
CA LEU A 67 -14.05 -40.24 33.10
C LEU A 67 -14.68 -38.92 32.63
N SER A 68 -15.73 -38.44 33.31
CA SER A 68 -16.31 -37.12 33.02
C SER A 68 -15.36 -35.97 33.38
N THR A 69 -14.56 -36.09 34.46
CA THR A 69 -13.56 -35.04 34.78
C THR A 69 -12.42 -35.00 33.77
N LYS A 70 -12.06 -36.12 33.12
CA LYS A 70 -11.14 -36.11 31.96
C LYS A 70 -11.67 -35.26 30.80
N SER A 71 -12.99 -35.17 30.63
CA SER A 71 -13.60 -34.25 29.66
C SER A 71 -13.34 -32.77 30.00
N ARG A 72 -13.33 -32.41 31.30
CA ARG A 72 -12.98 -31.05 31.73
C ARG A 72 -11.51 -30.73 31.43
N PHE A 73 -10.61 -31.69 31.62
CA PHE A 73 -9.21 -31.53 31.24
C PHE A 73 -9.05 -31.31 29.72
N ALA A 74 -9.74 -32.11 28.90
CA ALA A 74 -9.77 -31.90 27.45
C ALA A 74 -10.30 -30.51 27.05
N GLN A 75 -11.34 -30.01 27.73
CA GLN A 75 -11.84 -28.65 27.49
C GLN A 75 -10.84 -27.56 27.86
N LEU A 76 -10.07 -27.75 28.94
CA LEU A 76 -9.01 -26.81 29.32
C LEU A 76 -7.87 -26.83 28.32
N GLN A 77 -7.49 -28.01 27.84
CA GLN A 77 -6.48 -28.17 26.81
C GLN A 77 -6.90 -27.49 25.51
N LEU A 78 -8.13 -27.68 25.04
CA LEU A 78 -8.66 -27.01 23.85
C LEU A 78 -8.63 -25.47 23.99
N LYS A 79 -8.93 -24.95 25.18
CA LYS A 79 -8.84 -23.51 25.45
C LYS A 79 -7.40 -23.00 25.43
N ALA A 80 -6.46 -23.79 25.95
CA ALA A 80 -5.03 -23.45 25.90
C ALA A 80 -4.53 -23.44 24.45
N GLU A 81 -4.86 -24.48 23.67
CA GLU A 81 -4.52 -24.58 22.25
C GLU A 81 -5.12 -23.42 21.44
N GLU A 82 -6.37 -23.02 21.73
CA GLU A 82 -6.99 -21.85 21.08
C GLU A 82 -6.27 -20.53 21.41
N GLN A 83 -5.78 -20.37 22.64
CA GLN A 83 -5.01 -19.20 23.04
C GLN A 83 -3.64 -19.17 22.37
N GLU A 84 -2.93 -20.29 22.35
CA GLU A 84 -1.65 -20.44 21.63
C GLU A 84 -1.81 -20.13 20.14
N PHE A 85 -2.87 -20.67 19.52
CA PHE A 85 -3.18 -20.39 18.13
C PHE A 85 -3.42 -18.90 17.86
N LYS A 86 -4.15 -18.21 18.74
CA LYS A 86 -4.35 -16.76 18.64
C LYS A 86 -3.02 -15.99 18.74
N GLN A 87 -2.14 -16.39 19.66
CA GLN A 87 -0.81 -15.79 19.80
C GLN A 87 0.02 -15.98 18.53
N LEU A 88 0.05 -17.20 17.97
CA LEU A 88 0.76 -17.49 16.73
C LEU A 88 0.23 -16.65 15.56
N ILE A 89 -1.10 -16.50 15.42
CA ILE A 89 -1.68 -15.61 14.40
C ILE A 89 -1.20 -14.17 14.59
N THR A 90 -1.19 -13.67 15.82
CA THR A 90 -0.74 -12.30 16.08
C THR A 90 0.74 -12.10 15.74
N MET A 91 1.60 -13.06 16.06
CA MET A 91 3.02 -13.02 15.70
C MET A 91 3.22 -13.05 14.19
N VAL A 92 2.48 -13.91 13.48
CA VAL A 92 2.53 -13.97 12.00
C VAL A 92 2.08 -12.64 11.39
N LYS A 93 1.03 -12.01 11.91
CA LYS A 93 0.59 -10.69 11.44
C LYS A 93 1.67 -9.63 11.65
N GLN A 94 2.28 -9.59 12.83
CA GLN A 94 3.35 -8.64 13.15
C GLN A 94 4.57 -8.83 12.24
N GLU A 95 5.00 -10.07 12.00
CA GLU A 95 6.14 -10.32 11.10
C GLU A 95 5.79 -9.99 9.65
N ASN A 96 4.57 -10.28 9.19
CA ASN A 96 4.13 -9.89 7.86
C ASN A 96 4.10 -8.35 7.68
N GLU A 97 3.66 -7.62 8.70
CA GLU A 97 3.71 -6.15 8.71
C GLU A 97 5.17 -5.66 8.64
N ARG A 98 6.06 -6.26 9.43
CA ARG A 98 7.49 -5.96 9.40
C ARG A 98 8.10 -6.18 8.02
N LEU A 99 7.85 -7.35 7.40
CA LEU A 99 8.33 -7.67 6.06
C LEU A 99 7.77 -6.74 4.99
N LEU A 100 6.50 -6.34 5.11
CA LEU A 100 5.87 -5.41 4.20
C LEU A 100 6.48 -4.00 4.31
N THR A 101 6.86 -3.55 5.51
CA THR A 101 7.58 -2.28 5.67
C THR A 101 8.96 -2.32 5.02
N MET A 102 9.70 -3.43 5.19
CA MET A 102 10.99 -3.65 4.53
C MET A 102 10.86 -3.65 3.00
N ARG A 103 9.89 -4.38 2.46
CA ARG A 103 9.68 -4.40 1.00
C ARG A 103 9.37 -3.01 0.45
N ARG A 104 8.56 -2.22 1.16
CA ARG A 104 8.25 -0.84 0.75
C ARG A 104 9.46 0.09 0.83
N SER A 105 10.38 -0.12 1.77
CA SER A 105 11.62 0.67 1.80
C SER A 105 12.54 0.29 0.65
N ASP A 106 12.64 -1.00 0.34
CA ASP A 106 13.47 -1.50 -0.76
C ASP A 106 12.93 -1.00 -2.11
N GLU A 107 11.61 -1.10 -2.35
CA GLU A 107 10.95 -0.56 -3.55
C GLU A 107 11.17 0.96 -3.70
N ARG A 108 11.12 1.72 -2.60
CA ARG A 108 11.39 3.17 -2.63
C ARG A 108 12.84 3.45 -2.99
N PHE A 109 13.77 2.69 -2.43
CA PHE A 109 15.19 2.83 -2.72
C PHE A 109 15.49 2.50 -4.19
N GLU A 110 14.92 1.42 -4.72
CA GLU A 110 15.06 1.04 -6.13
C GLU A 110 14.50 2.12 -7.07
N LEU A 111 13.33 2.69 -6.77
CA LEU A 111 12.75 3.76 -7.57
C LEU A 111 13.60 5.04 -7.52
N GLU A 112 14.11 5.42 -6.35
CA GLU A 112 14.99 6.57 -6.20
C GLU A 112 16.31 6.37 -6.96
N GLU A 113 16.87 5.16 -6.92
CA GLU A 113 18.09 4.83 -7.66
C GLU A 113 17.85 4.83 -9.17
N GLU A 114 16.70 4.32 -9.63
CA GLU A 114 16.31 4.38 -11.03
C GLU A 114 16.12 5.83 -11.52
N GLU A 115 15.44 6.69 -10.75
CA GLU A 115 15.31 8.12 -11.06
C GLU A 115 16.66 8.83 -11.07
N ARG A 116 17.56 8.47 -10.15
CA ARG A 116 18.92 9.01 -10.10
C ARG A 116 19.75 8.59 -11.31
N ILE A 117 19.61 7.35 -11.77
CA ILE A 117 20.27 6.88 -13.00
C ILE A 117 19.68 7.59 -14.23
N ARG A 118 18.35 7.69 -14.34
CA ARG A 118 17.66 8.37 -15.45
C ARG A 118 18.07 9.84 -15.54
N SER A 119 18.06 10.57 -14.43
CA SER A 119 18.49 11.97 -14.37
C SER A 119 19.97 12.13 -14.73
N ARG A 120 20.85 11.24 -14.26
CA ARG A 120 22.27 11.24 -14.65
C ARG A 120 22.45 11.04 -16.16
N VAL A 121 21.72 10.10 -16.77
CA VAL A 121 21.79 9.84 -18.21
C VAL A 121 21.29 11.06 -19.01
N LEU A 122 20.16 11.66 -18.62
CA LEU A 122 19.65 12.87 -19.26
C LEU A 122 20.65 14.03 -19.15
N ASN A 123 21.25 14.23 -17.98
CA ASN A 123 22.25 15.27 -17.78
C ASN A 123 23.48 15.03 -18.67
N MET A 124 23.99 13.80 -18.76
CA MET A 124 25.12 13.48 -19.64
C MET A 124 24.78 13.70 -21.12
N LEU A 125 23.58 13.36 -21.56
CA LEU A 125 23.13 13.62 -22.94
C LEU A 125 23.02 15.11 -23.22
N SER A 126 22.44 15.88 -22.29
CA SER A 126 22.31 17.33 -22.43
C SER A 126 23.68 18.03 -22.45
N GLU A 127 24.62 17.57 -21.61
CA GLU A 127 25.99 18.10 -21.58
C GLU A 127 26.73 17.77 -22.88
N LYS A 128 26.53 16.56 -23.41
CA LYS A 128 27.10 16.16 -24.71
C LYS A 128 26.57 17.04 -25.84
N GLN A 129 25.25 17.26 -25.91
CA GLN A 129 24.65 18.15 -26.90
C GLN A 129 25.15 19.59 -26.75
N PHE A 130 25.27 20.09 -25.51
CA PHE A 130 25.81 21.42 -25.27
C PHE A 130 27.26 21.55 -25.74
N ARG A 131 28.10 20.52 -25.49
CA ARG A 131 29.48 20.48 -25.99
C ARG A 131 29.55 20.38 -27.52
N GLU A 132 28.63 19.66 -28.16
CA GLU A 132 28.52 19.61 -29.63
C GLU A 132 28.09 20.96 -30.21
N HIS A 133 27.25 21.73 -29.51
CA HIS A 133 26.83 23.07 -29.95
C HIS A 133 27.84 24.19 -29.63
N LEU A 134 28.78 23.97 -28.72
CA LEU A 134 29.91 24.85 -28.52
C LEU A 134 30.88 24.71 -29.71
N ASN A 135 30.48 25.30 -30.84
CA ASN A 135 31.28 25.46 -32.06
C ASN A 135 32.42 26.47 -31.87
N ILE A 136 33.13 26.38 -30.74
CA ILE A 136 34.28 27.21 -30.40
C ILE A 136 35.34 27.07 -31.50
N GLU A 137 35.46 25.90 -32.12
CA GLU A 137 36.40 25.71 -33.24
C GLU A 137 36.05 26.54 -34.47
N ASP A 138 34.77 26.71 -34.78
CA ASP A 138 34.34 27.49 -35.95
C ASP A 138 34.41 28.99 -35.66
N GLU A 139 34.05 29.42 -34.44
CA GLU A 139 34.30 30.80 -34.00
C GLU A 139 35.80 31.14 -34.02
N VAL A 140 36.66 30.24 -33.53
CA VAL A 140 38.12 30.42 -33.58
C VAL A 140 38.64 30.44 -35.01
N LYS A 141 38.11 29.62 -35.92
CA LYS A 141 38.46 29.67 -37.35
C LYS A 141 38.02 31.00 -37.98
N GLN A 142 36.82 31.48 -37.66
CA GLN A 142 36.33 32.75 -38.17
C GLN A 142 37.20 33.91 -37.68
N ILE A 143 37.49 34.00 -36.39
CA ILE A 143 38.37 35.02 -35.81
C ILE A 143 39.78 34.94 -36.42
N LYS A 144 40.33 33.74 -36.65
CA LYS A 144 41.63 33.58 -37.32
C LYS A 144 41.60 34.11 -38.75
N ASN A 145 40.50 33.93 -39.47
CA ASN A 145 40.37 34.46 -40.82
C ASN A 145 40.25 35.98 -40.80
N GLU A 146 39.44 36.54 -39.91
CA GLU A 146 39.29 37.99 -39.71
C GLU A 146 40.61 38.64 -39.25
N SER A 147 41.39 37.97 -38.39
CA SER A 147 42.67 38.48 -37.90
C SER A 147 43.72 38.69 -38.99
N ARG A 148 43.60 37.99 -40.13
CA ARG A 148 44.48 38.21 -41.29
C ARG A 148 44.23 39.54 -41.98
N ALA A 149 43.03 40.08 -41.84
CA ALA A 149 42.65 41.39 -42.37
C ALA A 149 42.98 42.53 -41.38
N TRP A 150 43.47 42.22 -40.17
CA TRP A 150 43.87 43.25 -39.22
C TRP A 150 45.18 43.91 -39.63
N VAL A 151 45.29 45.19 -39.29
CA VAL A 151 46.43 46.02 -39.69
C VAL A 151 47.64 45.70 -38.83
N ASN A 152 48.68 45.16 -39.45
CA ASN A 152 49.97 44.94 -38.79
C ASN A 152 50.80 46.24 -38.77
N PRO A 153 51.67 46.45 -37.77
CA PRO A 153 52.52 47.64 -37.69
C PRO A 153 53.42 47.86 -38.93
N ASN A 154 53.80 46.77 -39.60
CA ASN A 154 54.66 46.80 -40.78
C ASN A 154 53.92 47.25 -42.05
N ASP A 155 52.60 47.04 -42.13
CA ASP A 155 51.76 47.38 -43.29
C ASP A 155 50.97 48.68 -43.09
N LEU A 156 51.16 49.34 -41.94
CA LEU A 156 50.37 50.49 -41.49
C LEU A 156 50.37 51.64 -42.50
N SER A 157 51.53 52.03 -43.03
CA SER A 157 51.63 53.15 -43.98
C SER A 157 50.87 52.90 -45.27
N ARG A 158 50.94 51.66 -45.79
CA ARG A 158 50.25 51.25 -47.02
C ARG A 158 48.73 51.23 -46.82
N GLU A 159 48.28 50.81 -45.65
CA GLU A 159 46.87 50.74 -45.31
C GLU A 159 46.27 52.14 -45.11
N ILE A 160 47.01 53.07 -44.49
CA ILE A 160 46.60 54.48 -44.37
C ILE A 160 46.40 55.11 -45.76
N GLU A 161 47.33 54.88 -46.69
CA GLU A 161 47.19 55.38 -48.07
C GLU A 161 45.99 54.75 -48.79
N ARG A 162 45.72 53.47 -48.58
CA ARG A 162 44.53 52.80 -49.14
C ARG A 162 43.24 53.43 -48.61
N MET A 163 43.11 53.59 -47.30
CA MET A 163 41.90 54.12 -46.65
C MET A 163 41.66 55.61 -46.92
N LEU A 164 42.71 56.39 -47.25
CA LEU A 164 42.55 57.77 -47.71
C LEU A 164 42.06 57.86 -49.16
N ASN A 165 42.38 56.87 -49.98
CA ASN A 165 41.98 56.82 -51.39
C ASN A 165 40.62 56.13 -51.60
N GLU A 166 40.27 55.16 -50.76
CA GLU A 166 39.00 54.45 -50.81
C GLU A 166 37.96 55.11 -49.89
N LYS A 167 36.86 55.59 -50.47
CA LYS A 167 35.73 56.12 -49.71
C LYS A 167 34.72 54.99 -49.45
N HIS A 168 34.59 54.58 -48.19
CA HIS A 168 33.50 53.68 -47.77
C HIS A 168 32.29 54.50 -47.29
N ASP A 169 31.13 54.27 -47.91
CA ASP A 169 29.87 54.90 -47.53
C ASP A 169 28.98 53.87 -46.82
N TYR A 170 28.69 54.13 -45.55
CA TYR A 170 27.83 53.27 -44.72
C TYR A 170 26.39 53.79 -44.64
N ASN A 171 26.03 54.82 -45.41
CA ASN A 171 24.68 55.36 -45.41
C ASN A 171 23.73 54.50 -46.25
N PHE A 172 22.77 53.87 -45.58
CA PHE A 172 21.66 53.16 -46.21
C PHE A 172 20.32 53.59 -45.60
N SER A 173 19.25 53.54 -46.38
CA SER A 173 17.87 53.70 -45.94
C SER A 173 17.19 52.35 -45.87
N ILE A 174 16.25 52.17 -44.93
CA ILE A 174 15.46 50.96 -44.80
C ILE A 174 14.01 51.30 -45.19
N ASP A 175 13.47 50.56 -46.15
CA ASP A 175 12.08 50.71 -46.56
C ASP A 175 11.13 50.12 -45.49
N LEU A 176 9.84 50.46 -45.57
CA LEU A 176 8.80 49.90 -44.70
C LEU A 176 8.67 48.37 -44.79
N THR A 177 9.19 47.76 -45.86
CA THR A 177 9.26 46.30 -46.06
C THR A 177 10.52 45.66 -45.46
N GLY A 178 11.41 46.45 -44.85
CA GLY A 178 12.68 45.99 -44.27
C GLY A 178 13.85 45.90 -45.25
N THR A 179 13.66 46.30 -46.51
CA THR A 179 14.71 46.24 -47.54
C THR A 179 15.70 47.39 -47.39
N LYS A 180 17.02 47.09 -47.39
CA LYS A 180 18.09 48.10 -47.29
C LYS A 180 18.46 48.64 -48.69
N ARG A 181 18.47 49.97 -48.85
CA ARG A 181 18.85 50.65 -50.10
C ARG A 181 19.98 51.65 -49.87
N THR A 182 20.90 51.75 -50.82
CA THR A 182 21.93 52.80 -50.85
C THR A 182 21.35 54.16 -51.25
N GLN A 183 22.13 55.24 -51.06
CA GLN A 183 21.77 56.60 -51.52
C GLN A 183 21.47 56.69 -53.03
N THR A 184 21.99 55.76 -53.83
CA THR A 184 21.73 55.69 -55.29
C THR A 184 20.49 54.86 -55.65
N GLY A 185 19.74 54.38 -54.65
CA GLY A 185 18.51 53.59 -54.84
C GLY A 185 18.74 52.11 -55.18
N LYS A 186 20.00 51.66 -55.25
CA LYS A 186 20.32 50.23 -55.44
C LYS A 186 20.07 49.44 -54.15
N GLU A 187 19.40 48.30 -54.32
CA GLU A 187 19.19 47.31 -53.28
C GLU A 187 20.52 46.66 -52.87
N ILE A 188 20.75 46.56 -51.56
CA ILE A 188 21.96 45.96 -51.01
C ILE A 188 21.66 44.48 -50.81
N SER A 189 22.22 43.62 -51.66
CA SER A 189 22.18 42.16 -51.48
C SER A 189 23.10 41.72 -50.32
N ASP A 190 22.71 40.64 -49.64
CA ASP A 190 23.41 40.12 -48.44
C ASP A 190 24.86 39.69 -48.72
N GLU A 191 25.23 39.43 -49.98
CA GLU A 191 26.60 39.08 -50.38
C GLU A 191 27.62 40.23 -50.20
N ASN A 192 27.16 41.48 -50.11
CA ASN A 192 28.02 42.66 -49.87
C ASN A 192 28.09 43.07 -48.39
N GLN A 193 27.56 42.26 -47.46
CA GLN A 193 27.49 42.60 -46.03
C GLN A 193 28.73 42.18 -45.22
N SER A 194 29.81 41.69 -45.84
CA SER A 194 31.00 41.18 -45.13
C SER A 194 31.70 42.21 -44.23
N ASN A 195 31.35 43.50 -44.33
CA ASN A 195 31.96 44.59 -43.56
C ASN A 195 30.96 45.33 -42.64
N LEU A 196 29.73 44.84 -42.47
CA LEU A 196 28.78 45.43 -41.52
C LEU A 196 28.67 44.55 -40.28
N VAL A 197 28.80 45.16 -39.10
CA VAL A 197 28.58 44.51 -37.80
C VAL A 197 27.17 43.92 -37.79
N THR A 198 27.10 42.59 -37.82
CA THR A 198 25.85 41.84 -37.69
C THR A 198 25.35 41.96 -36.26
N ILE A 199 24.48 42.93 -35.99
CA ILE A 199 23.74 42.96 -34.73
C ILE A 199 22.71 41.83 -34.81
N SER A 200 22.91 40.80 -34.00
CA SER A 200 21.98 39.68 -33.81
C SER A 200 20.55 40.20 -33.61
N PRO A 201 19.52 39.65 -34.28
CA PRO A 201 18.13 40.11 -34.17
C PRO A 201 17.51 39.95 -32.77
N PHE A 202 18.24 39.39 -31.79
CA PHE A 202 17.70 39.00 -30.50
C PHE A 202 17.67 40.11 -29.43
N GLU A 203 18.15 41.31 -29.73
CA GLU A 203 18.20 42.43 -28.74
C GLU A 203 17.08 43.47 -28.89
N LEU A 204 16.18 43.33 -29.87
CA LEU A 204 15.10 44.31 -30.14
C LEU A 204 13.71 43.89 -29.66
N GLU A 205 13.59 42.91 -28.77
CA GLU A 205 12.35 42.74 -28.00
C GLU A 205 12.31 43.81 -26.90
N PRO A 206 11.40 44.80 -26.94
CA PRO A 206 11.18 45.63 -25.78
C PRO A 206 10.69 44.72 -24.66
N LYS A 207 11.54 44.49 -23.64
CA LYS A 207 11.08 43.91 -22.38
C LYS A 207 9.88 44.74 -21.93
N ASN A 208 8.68 44.17 -22.07
CA ASN A 208 7.46 44.69 -21.46
C ASN A 208 7.63 44.57 -19.94
N VAL A 209 8.41 45.49 -19.37
CA VAL A 209 8.48 45.70 -17.94
C VAL A 209 7.18 46.42 -17.60
N SER A 210 6.18 45.66 -17.15
CA SER A 210 4.96 46.22 -16.57
C SER A 210 5.36 47.02 -15.32
N ARG A 211 5.64 48.31 -15.50
CA ARG A 211 5.76 49.23 -14.37
C ARG A 211 4.35 49.40 -13.82
N LYS A 212 4.02 48.66 -12.76
CA LYS A 212 2.87 49.00 -11.92
C LYS A 212 3.09 50.43 -11.41
N PRO A 213 2.12 51.35 -11.57
CA PRO A 213 2.27 52.69 -11.03
C PRO A 213 2.35 52.62 -9.49
N PRO A 214 3.26 53.38 -8.86
CA PRO A 214 3.35 53.44 -7.40
C PRO A 214 2.21 54.32 -6.88
N GLY A 215 1.40 53.78 -5.97
CA GLY A 215 0.44 54.57 -5.19
C GLY A 215 -1.02 54.46 -5.62
N ALA A 216 -1.63 53.32 -5.36
CA ALA A 216 -3.06 53.25 -5.02
C ALA A 216 -3.13 52.74 -3.57
N SER A 217 -3.00 53.68 -2.63
CA SER A 217 -3.25 53.44 -1.22
C SER A 217 -4.74 53.53 -0.92
N LYS A 218 -5.24 52.55 -0.18
CA LYS A 218 -6.28 52.63 0.88
C LYS A 218 -7.70 53.07 0.49
N TYR A 219 -8.64 52.46 1.22
CA TYR A 219 -10.10 52.58 1.18
C TYR A 219 -10.68 51.80 -0.02
N GLU A 220 -11.52 50.78 0.15
CA GLU A 220 -12.78 50.75 0.89
C GLU A 220 -13.09 49.35 1.47
N GLU A 221 -13.81 49.37 2.61
CA GLU A 221 -14.69 48.39 3.29
C GLU A 221 -14.49 46.87 3.13
#